data_AF-R7S0R2-F1
#
_entry.id   AF-R7S0R2-F1
#
_cell.length_a   1.000
_cell.length_b   1.000
_cell.length_c   1.000
_cell.angle_alpha   90.00
_cell.angle_beta   90.00
_cell.angle_gamma   90.00
#
_symmetry.space_group_name_H-M   'P 1'
#
loop_
_entity.id
_entity.type
_entity.pdbx_description
1 polymer ?
#
loop_
_entity_poly.entity_id
_entity_poly.type
_entity_poly.pdbx_seq_one_letter_code
_entity_poly.pdbx_strand_id
1 'polypeptide(L)'
;PFGGCHIIFAGDFAQLQPPGQGTPLWTDVLDNESPKVKQTVNKEKAKFGRALWLLVTNVVILRKNMRQQGMCEEDIKFRTALENLRYKACTQEDITLLKSRVAGPLPHQPKLSDPIYRGVPIITARNVHRDKINEMGAARFALDTGQELICFNSKDKWARPHEKTLDLIRSHNIVDPAIQKMLWDLPPCCTDNHAGSLSLCIGMPVMLKYNEATELCATNGAEATVVGWLEALSEDGHRYLDTLFIRLQNPPRVQHLPGLPENVIPIVPSSKTITCDTQAAKKPRIERKQVPILLNFAMTDFCSQGRTRP
;
A
#
# COMPACT_ATOMS: atom_id res chain seq x y z
N PRO A 1 3.41 31.61 -15.05
CA PRO A 1 3.26 30.14 -14.87
C PRO A 1 2.87 29.82 -13.42
N PHE A 2 2.08 28.77 -13.17
CA PHE A 2 1.74 28.31 -11.81
C PHE A 2 1.17 29.37 -10.84
N GLY A 3 0.42 30.36 -11.34
CA GLY A 3 -0.20 31.39 -10.50
C GLY A 3 0.79 32.30 -9.73
N GLY A 4 2.06 32.37 -10.17
CA GLY A 4 3.10 33.15 -9.49
C GLY A 4 3.83 32.39 -8.39
N CYS A 5 3.50 31.11 -8.15
CA CYS A 5 4.20 30.29 -7.17
C CYS A 5 5.52 29.74 -7.70
N HIS A 6 6.54 29.66 -6.82
CA HIS A 6 7.74 28.87 -7.07
C HIS A 6 7.41 27.38 -6.89
N ILE A 7 7.67 26.58 -7.92
CA ILE A 7 7.39 25.14 -7.91
C ILE A 7 8.70 24.37 -8.01
N ILE A 8 8.90 23.41 -7.11
CA ILE A 8 9.99 22.43 -7.17
C ILE A 8 9.38 21.07 -7.41
N PHE A 9 9.78 20.42 -8.50
CA PHE A 9 9.45 19.03 -8.78
C PHE A 9 10.58 18.12 -8.32
N ALA A 10 10.23 17.05 -7.60
CA ALA A 10 11.17 16.01 -7.19
C ALA A 10 10.57 14.64 -7.53
N GLY A 11 11.39 13.76 -8.08
CA GLY A 11 10.95 12.44 -8.50
C GLY A 11 12.06 11.66 -9.18
N ASP A 12 11.75 10.42 -9.55
CA ASP A 12 12.67 9.52 -10.21
C ASP A 12 11.97 8.82 -11.39
N PHE A 13 12.34 9.20 -12.62
CA PHE A 13 11.75 8.65 -13.85
C PHE A 13 12.06 7.18 -14.10
N ALA A 14 13.05 6.61 -13.40
CA ALA A 14 13.37 5.19 -13.49
C ALA A 14 12.51 4.34 -12.53
N GLN A 15 11.67 4.96 -11.71
CA GLN A 15 10.72 4.25 -10.85
C GLN A 15 9.34 4.11 -11.51
N LEU A 16 8.37 3.63 -10.74
CA LEU A 16 7.04 3.32 -11.24
C LEU A 16 6.33 4.57 -11.78
N GLN A 17 5.68 4.38 -12.93
CA GLN A 17 4.85 5.41 -13.54
C GLN A 17 3.61 5.71 -12.66
N PRO A 18 2.99 6.89 -12.81
CA PRO A 18 1.74 7.21 -12.15
C PRO A 18 0.72 6.07 -12.32
N PRO A 19 0.08 5.59 -11.25
CA PRO A 19 -0.87 4.49 -11.34
C PRO A 19 -2.16 4.91 -12.05
N GLY A 20 -2.84 3.96 -12.68
CA GLY A 20 -4.15 4.16 -13.31
C GLY A 20 -4.07 4.77 -14.71
N GLN A 21 -5.04 5.63 -15.05
CA GLN A 21 -5.18 6.24 -16.38
C GLN A 21 -4.44 7.59 -16.52
N GLY A 22 -3.61 7.97 -15.55
CA GLY A 22 -2.84 9.21 -15.62
C GLY A 22 -1.75 9.13 -16.69
N THR A 23 -1.77 10.01 -17.67
CA THR A 23 -0.66 10.13 -18.65
C THR A 23 0.48 10.91 -18.02
N PRO A 24 1.72 10.38 -17.97
CA PRO A 24 2.85 11.12 -17.43
C PRO A 24 3.17 12.34 -18.29
N LEU A 25 3.42 13.49 -17.64
CA LEU A 25 3.59 14.78 -18.31
C LEU A 25 4.82 14.85 -19.24
N TRP A 26 5.80 13.96 -19.01
CA TRP A 26 7.04 13.86 -19.78
C TRP A 26 6.93 12.93 -21.00
N THR A 27 5.74 12.44 -21.34
CA THR A 27 5.52 11.58 -22.51
C THR A 27 4.98 12.36 -23.70
N ASP A 28 5.41 11.99 -24.90
CA ASP A 28 4.97 12.63 -26.15
C ASP A 28 3.61 12.11 -26.66
N VAL A 29 2.94 11.27 -25.87
CA VAL A 29 1.68 10.59 -26.26
C VAL A 29 0.55 11.58 -26.54
N LEU A 30 0.61 12.80 -25.98
CA LEU A 30 -0.42 13.82 -26.19
C LEU A 30 -0.37 14.48 -27.58
N ASP A 31 0.72 14.30 -28.36
CA ASP A 31 0.89 14.94 -29.67
C ASP A 31 0.46 14.06 -30.86
N ASN A 32 0.39 12.74 -30.67
CA ASN A 32 0.13 11.77 -31.75
C ASN A 32 -1.36 11.38 -31.92
N GLU A 33 -2.30 12.08 -31.28
CA GLU A 33 -3.72 11.75 -31.38
C GLU A 33 -4.40 12.41 -32.59
N SER A 34 -5.07 11.59 -33.40
CA SER A 34 -5.88 12.02 -34.55
C SER A 34 -6.93 13.08 -34.15
N PRO A 35 -7.19 14.11 -34.99
CA PRO A 35 -8.09 15.23 -34.70
C PRO A 35 -9.58 14.87 -34.49
N LYS A 36 -9.96 13.58 -34.59
CA LYS A 36 -11.34 13.08 -34.49
C LYS A 36 -11.74 12.63 -33.07
N VAL A 37 -10.85 12.69 -32.09
CA VAL A 37 -11.15 12.25 -30.71
C VAL A 37 -11.84 13.38 -29.94
N LYS A 38 -13.00 13.10 -29.33
CA LYS A 38 -13.74 14.08 -28.51
C LYS A 38 -12.83 14.69 -27.43
N GLN A 39 -12.70 16.01 -27.43
CA GLN A 39 -12.01 16.75 -26.39
C GLN A 39 -12.80 16.62 -25.08
N THR A 40 -12.15 16.07 -24.06
CA THR A 40 -12.69 16.02 -22.70
C THR A 40 -11.93 17.03 -21.84
N VAL A 41 -12.57 17.57 -20.80
CA VAL A 41 -11.96 18.51 -19.84
C VAL A 41 -10.64 17.97 -19.26
N ASN A 42 -10.56 16.66 -19.04
CA ASN A 42 -9.33 16.02 -18.53
C ASN A 42 -8.18 16.06 -19.55
N LYS A 43 -8.47 15.94 -20.86
CA LYS A 43 -7.45 16.05 -21.92
C LYS A 43 -6.91 17.47 -22.04
N GLU A 44 -7.76 18.48 -21.93
CA GLU A 44 -7.32 19.88 -21.92
C GLU A 44 -6.43 20.17 -20.71
N LYS A 45 -6.83 19.72 -19.51
CA LYS A 45 -5.99 19.82 -18.30
C LYS A 45 -4.63 19.14 -18.49
N ALA A 46 -4.58 17.97 -19.13
CA ALA A 46 -3.32 17.28 -19.41
C ALA A 46 -2.42 18.09 -20.38
N LYS A 47 -2.99 18.71 -21.42
CA LYS A 47 -2.25 19.59 -22.35
C LYS A 47 -1.68 20.81 -21.64
N PHE A 48 -2.48 21.49 -20.82
CA PHE A 48 -1.99 22.62 -20.02
C PHE A 48 -0.91 22.19 -19.02
N GLY A 49 -1.11 21.06 -18.35
CA GLY A 49 -0.13 20.47 -17.44
C GLY A 49 1.22 20.20 -18.13
N ARG A 50 1.19 19.64 -19.35
CA ARG A 50 2.39 19.42 -20.15
C ARG A 50 3.04 20.72 -20.60
N ALA A 51 2.27 21.69 -21.09
CA ALA A 51 2.81 23.00 -21.46
C ALA A 51 3.53 23.67 -20.28
N LEU A 52 2.94 23.59 -19.07
CA LEU A 52 3.57 24.09 -17.84
C LEU A 52 4.82 23.29 -17.45
N TRP A 53 4.80 21.96 -17.62
CA TRP A 53 5.96 21.09 -17.37
C TRP A 53 7.15 21.45 -18.28
N LEU A 54 6.89 21.74 -19.55
CA LEU A 54 7.93 22.14 -20.53
C LEU A 54 8.56 23.51 -20.22
N LEU A 55 7.96 24.33 -19.35
CA LEU A 55 8.56 25.59 -18.88
C LEU A 55 9.63 25.36 -17.80
N VAL A 56 9.81 24.12 -17.30
CA VAL A 56 10.85 23.79 -16.33
C VAL A 56 12.19 23.67 -17.05
N THR A 57 13.03 24.70 -16.96
CA THR A 57 14.34 24.77 -17.63
C THR A 57 15.51 24.33 -16.75
N ASN A 58 15.31 24.31 -15.43
CA ASN A 58 16.37 24.02 -14.47
C ASN A 58 16.19 22.61 -13.92
N VAL A 59 17.18 21.74 -14.18
CA VAL A 59 17.20 20.35 -13.72
C VAL A 59 18.43 20.13 -12.85
N VAL A 60 18.21 19.64 -11.63
CA VAL A 60 19.27 19.24 -10.71
C VAL A 60 19.23 17.72 -10.57
N ILE A 61 20.35 17.05 -10.89
CA ILE A 61 20.47 15.59 -10.78
C ILE A 61 21.31 15.26 -9.54
N LEU A 62 20.69 14.61 -8.55
CA LEU A 62 21.39 14.09 -7.38
C LEU A 62 22.11 12.78 -7.76
N ARG A 63 23.44 12.79 -7.79
CA ARG A 63 24.26 11.63 -8.20
C ARG A 63 24.72 10.74 -7.04
N LYS A 64 24.75 11.29 -5.82
CA LYS A 64 25.19 10.54 -4.64
C LYS A 64 24.03 9.76 -4.03
N ASN A 65 24.06 8.44 -4.15
CA ASN A 65 23.10 7.55 -3.51
C ASN A 65 23.42 7.43 -2.00
N MET A 66 22.46 7.83 -1.17
CA MET A 66 22.59 7.80 0.30
C MET A 66 21.94 6.56 0.94
N ARG A 67 21.32 5.68 0.16
CA ARG A 67 20.65 4.46 0.63
C ARG A 67 21.64 3.30 0.80
N GLN A 68 22.51 3.07 -0.19
CA GLN A 68 23.56 2.04 -0.13
C GLN A 68 24.92 2.68 0.17
N GLN A 69 25.14 3.04 1.44
CA GLN A 69 26.40 3.64 1.91
C GLN A 69 27.47 2.61 2.26
N GLY A 70 27.12 1.33 2.28
CA GLY A 70 28.07 0.26 2.52
C GLY A 70 29.28 0.36 1.57
N MET A 71 30.47 0.16 2.14
CA MET A 71 31.74 0.34 1.46
C MET A 71 32.43 -1.00 1.17
N CYS A 72 31.78 -2.13 1.46
CA CYS A 72 32.35 -3.43 1.10
C CYS A 72 32.32 -3.61 -0.43
N GLU A 73 33.17 -4.51 -0.94
CA GLU A 73 33.28 -4.74 -2.38
C GLU A 73 31.94 -5.18 -2.99
N GLU A 74 31.13 -5.97 -2.27
CA GLU A 74 29.81 -6.37 -2.72
C GLU A 74 28.84 -5.19 -2.82
N ASP A 75 28.84 -4.26 -1.88
CA ASP A 75 27.98 -3.07 -1.91
C ASP A 75 28.33 -2.16 -3.09
N ILE A 76 29.63 -2.01 -3.38
CA ILE A 76 30.11 -1.25 -4.54
C ILE A 76 29.63 -1.91 -5.82
N LYS A 77 29.82 -3.23 -5.97
CA LYS A 77 29.35 -3.99 -7.14
C LYS A 77 27.84 -3.89 -7.30
N PHE A 78 27.09 -3.99 -6.23
CA PHE A 78 25.63 -3.90 -6.26
C PHE A 78 25.15 -2.50 -6.65
N ARG A 79 25.80 -1.44 -6.14
CA ARG A 79 25.50 -0.05 -6.53
C ARG A 79 25.75 0.17 -8.02
N THR A 80 26.88 -0.31 -8.54
CA THR A 80 27.20 -0.25 -9.97
C THR A 80 26.16 -1.00 -10.81
N ALA A 81 25.79 -2.21 -10.40
CA ALA A 81 24.78 -3.01 -11.10
C ALA A 81 23.41 -2.31 -11.16
N LEU A 82 22.99 -1.64 -10.09
CA LEU A 82 21.74 -0.87 -10.06
C LEU A 82 21.79 0.38 -10.94
N GLU A 83 22.94 1.07 -10.99
CA GLU A 83 23.13 2.21 -11.88
C GLU A 83 23.09 1.78 -13.35
N ASN A 84 23.73 0.66 -13.70
CA ASN A 84 23.67 0.09 -15.04
C ASN A 84 22.26 -0.39 -15.40
N LEU A 85 21.55 -1.02 -14.45
CA LEU A 85 20.16 -1.45 -14.65
C LEU A 85 19.23 -0.27 -14.96
N ARG A 86 19.42 0.86 -14.28
CA ARG A 86 18.68 2.11 -14.52
C ARG A 86 18.78 2.57 -15.97
N TYR A 87 19.95 2.41 -16.59
CA TYR A 87 20.21 2.82 -17.99
C TYR A 87 20.11 1.67 -19.00
N LYS A 88 19.63 0.50 -18.57
CA LYS A 88 19.56 -0.72 -19.42
C LYS A 88 20.94 -1.11 -19.99
N ALA A 89 22.00 -0.90 -19.22
CA ALA A 89 23.39 -1.10 -19.60
C ALA A 89 24.11 -2.15 -18.74
N CYS A 90 23.37 -3.12 -18.17
CA CYS A 90 23.94 -4.17 -17.33
C CYS A 90 25.03 -4.96 -18.07
N THR A 91 26.18 -5.11 -17.43
CA THR A 91 27.26 -5.99 -17.90
C THR A 91 26.99 -7.45 -17.53
N GLN A 92 27.84 -8.36 -18.01
CA GLN A 92 27.73 -9.76 -17.66
C GLN A 92 28.00 -10.00 -16.16
N GLU A 93 28.88 -9.21 -15.56
CA GLU A 93 29.18 -9.21 -14.13
C GLU A 93 27.95 -8.78 -13.32
N ASP A 94 27.26 -7.72 -13.74
CA ASP A 94 26.02 -7.26 -13.10
C ASP A 94 24.94 -8.35 -13.13
N ILE A 95 24.73 -8.98 -14.29
CA ILE A 95 23.75 -10.06 -14.45
C ILE A 95 24.12 -11.25 -13.57
N THR A 96 25.41 -11.61 -13.50
CA THR A 96 25.89 -12.72 -12.67
C THR A 96 25.68 -12.42 -11.19
N LEU A 97 25.96 -11.20 -10.75
CA LEU A 97 25.71 -10.73 -9.38
C LEU A 97 24.22 -10.80 -9.04
N LEU A 98 23.34 -10.32 -9.91
CA LEU A 98 21.89 -10.36 -9.67
C LEU A 98 21.36 -11.80 -9.63
N LYS A 99 21.87 -12.68 -10.51
CA LYS A 99 21.50 -14.10 -10.53
C LYS A 99 21.97 -14.86 -9.30
N SER A 100 23.08 -14.48 -8.67
CA SER A 100 23.55 -15.13 -7.44
C SER A 100 22.60 -14.92 -6.25
N ARG A 101 21.77 -13.88 -6.30
CA ARG A 101 20.74 -13.59 -5.28
C ARG A 101 19.44 -14.34 -5.50
N VAL A 102 19.30 -15.10 -6.58
CA VAL A 102 18.11 -15.93 -6.84
C VAL A 102 18.13 -17.13 -5.90
N ALA A 103 17.10 -17.23 -5.06
CA ALA A 103 16.94 -18.37 -4.16
C ALA A 103 16.75 -19.67 -4.94
N GLY A 104 17.30 -20.76 -4.45
CA GLY A 104 17.23 -22.05 -5.13
C GLY A 104 17.78 -23.21 -4.31
N PRO A 105 17.77 -24.45 -4.85
CA PRO A 105 18.10 -25.66 -4.11
C PRO A 105 19.60 -25.87 -3.89
N LEU A 106 20.49 -25.19 -4.63
CA LEU A 106 21.94 -25.41 -4.54
C LEU A 106 22.55 -24.85 -3.25
N PRO A 107 23.69 -25.38 -2.76
CA PRO A 107 24.29 -24.96 -1.48
C PRO A 107 24.68 -23.47 -1.42
N HIS A 108 25.09 -22.88 -2.54
CA HIS A 108 25.53 -21.49 -2.62
C HIS A 108 24.39 -20.49 -2.89
N GLN A 109 23.16 -20.99 -3.09
CA GLN A 109 22.00 -20.14 -3.37
C GLN A 109 21.30 -19.74 -2.06
N PRO A 110 20.78 -18.51 -1.97
CA PRO A 110 19.97 -18.09 -0.84
C PRO A 110 18.81 -19.04 -0.57
N LYS A 111 18.50 -19.27 0.71
CA LYS A 111 17.37 -20.10 1.14
C LYS A 111 16.31 -19.21 1.75
N LEU A 112 15.09 -19.24 1.21
CA LEU A 112 13.97 -18.49 1.78
C LEU A 112 13.53 -19.01 3.16
N SER A 113 13.98 -20.21 3.53
CA SER A 113 13.79 -20.79 4.87
C SER A 113 14.75 -20.22 5.92
N ASP A 114 15.75 -19.44 5.51
CA ASP A 114 16.69 -18.81 6.45
C ASP A 114 15.94 -17.86 7.40
N PRO A 115 16.16 -17.95 8.74
CA PRO A 115 15.55 -17.07 9.72
C PRO A 115 15.65 -15.57 9.40
N ILE A 116 16.71 -15.13 8.72
CA ILE A 116 16.88 -13.71 8.36
C ILE A 116 15.76 -13.19 7.45
N TYR A 117 15.10 -14.07 6.69
CA TYR A 117 13.97 -13.70 5.81
C TYR A 117 12.59 -13.92 6.43
N ARG A 118 12.50 -14.57 7.60
CA ARG A 118 11.22 -15.00 8.21
C ARG A 118 10.25 -13.83 8.41
N GLY A 119 10.77 -12.69 8.88
CA GLY A 119 10.02 -11.47 9.19
C GLY A 119 10.11 -10.37 8.12
N VAL A 120 10.73 -10.65 6.96
CA VAL A 120 10.91 -9.66 5.90
C VAL A 120 9.67 -9.68 4.97
N PRO A 121 9.02 -8.52 4.72
CA PRO A 121 7.88 -8.47 3.83
C PRO A 121 8.24 -8.84 2.39
N ILE A 122 7.46 -9.72 1.76
CA ILE A 122 7.61 -10.08 0.35
C ILE A 122 7.05 -8.97 -0.54
N ILE A 123 7.82 -8.50 -1.51
CA ILE A 123 7.36 -7.52 -2.50
C ILE A 123 6.72 -8.27 -3.68
N THR A 124 5.51 -7.88 -4.05
CA THR A 124 4.75 -8.48 -5.16
C THR A 124 4.28 -7.41 -6.14
N ALA A 125 4.01 -7.77 -7.40
CA ALA A 125 3.49 -6.81 -8.39
C ALA A 125 1.96 -6.60 -8.28
N ARG A 126 1.23 -7.48 -7.59
CA ARG A 126 -0.25 -7.49 -7.59
C ARG A 126 -0.83 -7.62 -6.19
N ASN A 127 -1.87 -6.84 -5.90
CA ASN A 127 -2.58 -6.86 -4.62
C ASN A 127 -3.14 -8.26 -4.28
N VAL A 128 -3.61 -9.03 -5.26
CA VAL A 128 -4.12 -10.40 -5.02
C VAL A 128 -3.04 -11.35 -4.47
N HIS A 129 -1.80 -11.26 -4.94
CA HIS A 129 -0.70 -12.07 -4.42
C HIS A 129 -0.31 -11.62 -3.02
N ARG A 130 -0.22 -10.29 -2.80
CA ARG A 130 -0.01 -9.71 -1.47
C ARG A 130 -1.03 -10.26 -0.47
N ASP A 131 -2.32 -10.20 -0.82
CA ASP A 131 -3.39 -10.60 0.09
C ASP A 131 -3.30 -12.08 0.45
N LYS A 132 -3.02 -12.96 -0.52
CA LYS A 132 -2.87 -14.38 -0.25
C LYS A 132 -1.64 -14.69 0.62
N ILE A 133 -0.51 -14.03 0.35
CA ILE A 133 0.70 -14.19 1.18
C ILE A 133 0.46 -13.67 2.60
N ASN A 134 -0.28 -12.57 2.76
CA ASN A 134 -0.64 -12.04 4.06
C ASN A 134 -1.54 -12.99 4.86
N GLU A 135 -2.54 -13.59 4.22
CA GLU A 135 -3.41 -14.61 4.83
C GLU A 135 -2.58 -15.82 5.32
N MET A 136 -1.72 -16.37 4.47
CA MET A 136 -0.82 -17.47 4.85
C MET A 136 0.19 -17.06 5.93
N GLY A 137 0.70 -15.83 5.83
CA GLY A 137 1.64 -15.24 6.78
C GLY A 137 1.04 -15.09 8.17
N ALA A 138 -0.25 -14.71 8.25
CA ALA A 138 -0.98 -14.62 9.51
C ALA A 138 -1.06 -15.96 10.24
N ALA A 139 -1.53 -16.99 9.53
CA ALA A 139 -1.65 -18.35 10.08
C ALA A 139 -0.28 -18.90 10.53
N ARG A 140 0.75 -18.71 9.70
CA ARG A 140 2.13 -19.08 10.03
C ARG A 140 2.65 -18.35 11.26
N PHE A 141 2.46 -17.04 11.36
CA PHE A 141 2.96 -16.24 12.47
C PHE A 141 2.30 -16.62 13.80
N ALA A 142 0.99 -16.84 13.78
CA ALA A 142 0.24 -17.34 14.94
C ALA A 142 0.80 -18.69 15.42
N LEU A 143 1.01 -19.63 14.48
CA LEU A 143 1.62 -20.94 14.79
C LEU A 143 3.04 -20.80 15.37
N ASP A 144 3.90 -20.02 14.71
CA ASP A 144 5.30 -19.82 15.12
C ASP A 144 5.41 -19.19 16.53
N THR A 145 4.43 -18.36 16.91
CA THR A 145 4.43 -17.65 18.19
C THR A 145 3.55 -18.31 19.26
N GLY A 146 2.89 -19.42 18.93
CA GLY A 146 1.95 -20.10 19.82
C GLY A 146 0.74 -19.24 20.22
N GLN A 147 0.35 -18.29 19.37
CA GLN A 147 -0.78 -17.39 19.59
C GLN A 147 -2.00 -17.80 18.76
N GLU A 148 -3.19 -17.43 19.19
CA GLU A 148 -4.41 -17.57 18.40
C GLU A 148 -4.67 -16.32 17.54
N LEU A 149 -5.24 -16.53 16.36
CA LEU A 149 -5.73 -15.44 15.52
C LEU A 149 -7.09 -14.98 16.01
N ILE A 150 -7.19 -13.69 16.28
CA ILE A 150 -8.45 -13.06 16.63
C ILE A 150 -8.98 -12.32 15.41
N CYS A 151 -10.20 -12.67 15.00
CA CYS A 151 -10.88 -12.11 13.85
C CYS A 151 -11.75 -10.91 14.26
N PHE A 152 -11.47 -9.74 13.69
CA PHE A 152 -12.24 -8.52 13.86
C PHE A 152 -12.95 -8.13 12.57
N ASN A 153 -14.27 -8.11 12.64
CA ASN A 153 -15.11 -7.80 11.50
C ASN A 153 -15.31 -6.28 11.35
N SER A 154 -15.69 -5.88 10.14
CA SER A 154 -16.07 -4.50 9.81
C SER A 154 -17.57 -4.30 9.99
N LYS A 155 -17.99 -3.06 10.25
CA LYS A 155 -19.40 -2.68 10.22
C LYS A 155 -19.71 -2.04 8.87
N ASP A 156 -20.44 -2.75 8.03
CA ASP A 156 -20.81 -2.27 6.70
C ASP A 156 -22.26 -1.77 6.66
N LYS A 157 -22.48 -0.74 5.85
CA LYS A 157 -23.79 -0.23 5.47
C LYS A 157 -23.82 -0.06 3.98
N TRP A 158 -24.98 -0.20 3.36
CA TRP A 158 -25.09 0.18 1.96
C TRP A 158 -24.85 1.68 1.78
N ALA A 159 -24.01 2.05 0.80
CA ALA A 159 -23.77 3.45 0.51
C ALA A 159 -25.05 4.12 0.03
N ARG A 160 -25.21 5.41 0.33
CA ARG A 160 -26.30 6.22 -0.24
C ARG A 160 -26.04 6.41 -1.75
N PRO A 161 -27.07 6.37 -2.59
CA PRO A 161 -26.91 6.71 -4.00
C PRO A 161 -26.37 8.14 -4.15
N HIS A 162 -25.49 8.36 -5.12
CA HIS A 162 -24.89 9.67 -5.40
C HIS A 162 -25.89 10.68 -6.00
N GLU A 163 -27.00 10.17 -6.55
CA GLU A 163 -28.07 10.96 -7.12
C GLU A 163 -29.32 10.91 -6.22
N LYS A 164 -30.14 11.96 -6.28
CA LYS A 164 -31.47 12.05 -5.63
C LYS A 164 -32.49 11.06 -6.22
N THR A 165 -32.05 9.92 -6.74
CA THR A 165 -32.94 8.82 -7.11
C THR A 165 -33.29 8.07 -5.83
N LEU A 166 -34.55 8.19 -5.39
CA LEU A 166 -35.10 7.26 -4.41
C LEU A 166 -34.88 5.85 -4.95
N ASP A 167 -34.06 5.06 -4.26
CA ASP A 167 -33.91 3.64 -4.54
C ASP A 167 -35.20 2.98 -4.03
N LEU A 168 -36.26 2.99 -4.86
CA LEU A 168 -37.62 2.54 -4.50
C LEU A 168 -37.67 1.08 -3.99
N ILE A 169 -36.60 0.32 -4.22
CA ILE A 169 -36.45 -1.08 -3.83
C ILE A 169 -35.76 -1.22 -2.46
N ARG A 170 -34.88 -0.27 -2.07
CA ARG A 170 -34.05 -0.40 -0.86
C ARG A 170 -34.58 0.47 0.28
N SER A 171 -35.32 -0.16 1.19
CA SER A 171 -35.93 0.52 2.35
C SER A 171 -34.95 0.90 3.45
N HIS A 172 -33.78 0.25 3.53
CA HIS A 172 -32.77 0.50 4.57
C HIS A 172 -31.33 0.42 4.06
N ASN A 173 -30.41 0.97 4.85
CA ASN A 173 -28.96 0.87 4.58
C ASN A 173 -28.29 -0.30 5.31
N ILE A 174 -29.07 -1.16 5.96
CA ILE A 174 -28.58 -2.38 6.62
C ILE A 174 -28.22 -3.41 5.54
N VAL A 175 -27.04 -4.01 5.69
CA VAL A 175 -26.60 -5.11 4.84
C VAL A 175 -27.17 -6.42 5.40
N ASP A 176 -27.73 -7.25 4.53
CA ASP A 176 -28.23 -8.58 4.93
C ASP A 176 -27.09 -9.45 5.50
N PRO A 177 -27.32 -10.25 6.56
CA PRO A 177 -26.27 -11.07 7.18
C PRO A 177 -25.52 -12.00 6.22
N ALA A 178 -26.20 -12.59 5.23
CA ALA A 178 -25.55 -13.46 4.25
C ALA A 178 -24.62 -12.66 3.33
N ILE A 179 -25.04 -11.45 2.93
CA ILE A 179 -24.21 -10.53 2.15
C ILE A 179 -23.06 -10.01 3.01
N GLN A 180 -23.30 -9.69 4.27
CA GLN A 180 -22.29 -9.20 5.20
C GLN A 180 -21.13 -10.20 5.35
N LYS A 181 -21.45 -11.49 5.47
CA LYS A 181 -20.45 -12.56 5.49
C LYS A 181 -19.62 -12.59 4.21
N MET A 182 -20.27 -12.53 3.04
CA MET A 182 -19.54 -12.46 1.76
C MET A 182 -18.62 -11.23 1.69
N LEU A 183 -19.05 -10.08 2.19
CA LEU A 183 -18.26 -8.84 2.20
C LEU A 183 -17.06 -8.90 3.15
N TRP A 184 -17.15 -9.66 4.25
CA TRP A 184 -16.03 -9.94 5.13
C TRP A 184 -15.00 -10.88 4.49
N ASP A 185 -15.47 -11.87 3.73
CA ASP A 185 -14.64 -12.85 3.04
C ASP A 185 -13.97 -12.32 1.76
N LEU A 186 -14.41 -11.15 1.26
CA LEU A 186 -13.78 -10.51 0.10
C LEU A 186 -12.33 -10.10 0.40
N PRO A 187 -11.37 -10.46 -0.49
CA PRO A 187 -10.00 -10.00 -0.36
C PRO A 187 -9.90 -8.46 -0.34
N PRO A 188 -8.94 -7.89 0.42
CA PRO A 188 -8.70 -6.45 0.44
C PRO A 188 -8.52 -5.82 -0.95
N CYS A 189 -7.91 -6.53 -1.90
CA CYS A 189 -7.73 -6.07 -3.28
C CYS A 189 -9.06 -5.81 -4.01
N CYS A 190 -10.15 -6.44 -3.58
CA CYS A 190 -11.50 -6.27 -4.12
C CYS A 190 -12.31 -5.21 -3.36
N THR A 191 -11.73 -4.55 -2.36
CA THR A 191 -12.44 -3.64 -1.44
C THR A 191 -11.63 -2.37 -1.20
N ASP A 192 -11.00 -1.84 -2.26
CA ASP A 192 -10.15 -0.64 -2.23
C ASP A 192 -9.01 -0.70 -1.19
N ASN A 193 -8.55 -1.92 -0.84
CA ASN A 193 -7.59 -2.20 0.24
C ASN A 193 -8.11 -1.87 1.65
N HIS A 194 -9.43 -1.88 1.85
CA HIS A 194 -10.08 -1.71 3.14
C HIS A 194 -10.70 -3.05 3.58
N ALA A 195 -9.97 -3.80 4.40
CA ALA A 195 -10.34 -5.17 4.75
C ALA A 195 -11.73 -5.27 5.38
N GLY A 196 -12.47 -6.32 4.98
CA GLY A 196 -13.76 -6.65 5.60
C GLY A 196 -13.57 -7.31 6.96
N SER A 197 -12.53 -8.13 7.10
CA SER A 197 -12.12 -8.75 8.34
C SER A 197 -10.61 -8.65 8.55
N LEU A 198 -10.19 -8.49 9.81
CA LEU A 198 -8.79 -8.42 10.22
C LEU A 198 -8.50 -9.54 11.23
N SER A 199 -7.74 -10.53 10.80
CA SER A 199 -7.22 -11.59 11.68
C SER A 199 -5.86 -11.19 12.26
N LEU A 200 -5.82 -10.90 13.56
CA LEU A 200 -4.67 -10.31 14.23
C LEU A 200 -4.25 -11.11 15.46
N CYS A 201 -2.96 -11.04 15.80
CA CYS A 201 -2.43 -11.35 17.12
C CYS A 201 -1.31 -10.36 17.48
N ILE A 202 -0.85 -10.38 18.73
CA ILE A 202 0.16 -9.42 19.21
C ILE A 202 1.49 -9.66 18.49
N GLY A 203 2.16 -8.57 18.11
CA GLY A 203 3.44 -8.58 17.40
C GLY A 203 3.33 -8.67 15.88
N MET A 204 2.13 -8.87 15.31
CA MET A 204 1.97 -9.01 13.86
C MET A 204 2.42 -7.76 13.10
N PRO A 205 3.14 -7.91 11.97
CA PRO A 205 3.48 -6.78 11.11
C PRO A 205 2.24 -6.32 10.34
N VAL A 206 1.99 -5.02 10.38
CA VAL A 206 0.88 -4.34 9.71
C VAL A 206 1.38 -3.12 8.97
N MET A 207 0.57 -2.64 8.03
CA MET A 207 0.80 -1.43 7.27
C MET A 207 -0.47 -0.60 7.25
N LEU A 208 -0.35 0.70 7.54
CA LEU A 208 -1.47 1.64 7.38
C LEU A 208 -1.80 1.81 5.90
N LYS A 209 -3.08 1.88 5.57
CA LYS A 209 -3.56 2.07 4.19
C LYS A 209 -4.05 3.48 3.90
N TYR A 210 -4.03 4.34 4.90
CA TYR A 210 -4.55 5.70 4.80
C TYR A 210 -3.77 6.65 5.70
N ASN A 211 -3.86 7.95 5.37
CA ASN A 211 -3.32 9.01 6.21
C ASN A 211 -4.33 9.27 7.33
N GLU A 212 -4.01 8.79 8.53
CA GLU A 212 -4.88 8.95 9.70
C GLU A 212 -4.47 10.20 10.49
N ALA A 213 -3.18 10.33 10.79
CA ALA A 213 -2.61 11.46 11.54
C ALA A 213 -1.17 11.69 11.10
N THR A 214 -0.95 12.62 10.17
CA THR A 214 0.37 12.91 9.60
C THR A 214 1.37 13.42 10.64
N GLU A 215 0.87 14.14 11.63
CA GLU A 215 1.59 14.69 12.77
C GLU A 215 2.18 13.57 13.64
N LEU A 216 1.47 12.44 13.76
CA LEU A 216 1.89 11.24 14.46
C LEU A 216 2.68 10.26 13.57
N CYS A 217 3.04 10.66 12.35
CA CYS A 217 3.63 9.78 11.34
C CYS A 217 2.74 8.57 10.95
N ALA A 218 1.44 8.64 11.24
CA ALA A 218 0.43 7.65 10.88
C ALA A 218 -0.06 7.89 9.44
N THR A 219 0.84 7.67 8.48
CA THR A 219 0.60 7.92 7.06
C THR A 219 0.31 6.62 6.30
N ASN A 220 -0.34 6.73 5.14
CA ASN A 220 -0.52 5.60 4.24
C ASN A 220 0.84 4.99 3.90
N GLY A 221 0.96 3.71 4.15
CA GLY A 221 2.16 2.95 3.96
C GLY A 221 3.02 2.80 5.20
N ALA A 222 2.83 3.56 6.28
CA ALA A 222 3.63 3.39 7.49
C ALA A 222 3.56 1.94 7.99
N GLU A 223 4.73 1.35 8.27
CA GLU A 223 4.86 -0.02 8.76
C GLU A 223 4.81 0.00 10.28
N ALA A 224 4.18 -0.99 10.87
CA ALA A 224 4.02 -1.07 12.30
C ALA A 224 3.88 -2.52 12.77
N THR A 225 3.93 -2.73 14.08
CA THR A 225 3.57 -3.99 14.70
C THR A 225 2.38 -3.82 15.63
N VAL A 226 1.51 -4.83 15.71
CA VAL A 226 0.37 -4.84 16.64
C VAL A 226 0.88 -4.94 18.08
N VAL A 227 0.42 -4.04 18.95
CA VAL A 227 0.78 -4.02 20.39
C VAL A 227 -0.39 -4.45 21.26
N GLY A 228 -1.62 -4.21 20.82
CA GLY A 228 -2.84 -4.54 21.54
C GLY A 228 -4.05 -3.87 20.91
N TRP A 229 -5.23 -4.07 21.48
CA TRP A 229 -6.46 -3.46 20.99
C TRP A 229 -7.50 -3.35 22.10
N LEU A 230 -8.51 -2.51 21.85
CA LEU A 230 -9.77 -2.48 22.56
C LEU A 230 -10.88 -2.95 21.61
N GLU A 231 -11.82 -3.70 22.16
CA GLU A 231 -12.92 -4.29 21.41
C GLU A 231 -14.21 -3.55 21.72
N ALA A 232 -15.01 -3.32 20.69
CA ALA A 232 -16.35 -2.79 20.91
C ALA A 232 -17.26 -3.91 21.42
N LEU A 233 -18.15 -3.57 22.35
CA LEU A 233 -19.25 -4.45 22.75
C LEU A 233 -20.10 -4.79 21.51
N SER A 234 -20.47 -6.06 21.40
CA SER A 234 -21.37 -6.52 20.35
C SER A 234 -22.36 -7.56 20.82
N GLU A 235 -23.59 -7.44 20.34
CA GLU A 235 -24.71 -8.34 20.62
C GLU A 235 -24.88 -9.42 19.54
N ASP A 236 -24.21 -9.26 18.39
CA ASP A 236 -24.33 -10.14 17.22
C ASP A 236 -23.33 -11.33 17.22
N GLY A 237 -22.55 -11.50 18.29
CA GLY A 237 -21.54 -12.56 18.41
C GLY A 237 -20.27 -12.33 17.58
N HIS A 238 -20.14 -11.19 16.89
CA HIS A 238 -18.94 -10.80 16.16
C HIS A 238 -18.09 -9.80 16.95
N ARG A 239 -16.77 -9.87 16.77
CA ARG A 239 -15.82 -8.96 17.40
C ARG A 239 -15.53 -7.79 16.48
N TYR A 240 -15.44 -6.60 17.04
CA TYR A 240 -15.16 -5.37 16.30
C TYR A 240 -14.04 -4.62 17.02
N LEU A 241 -13.10 -4.07 16.27
CA LEU A 241 -12.10 -3.17 16.83
C LEU A 241 -12.77 -1.84 17.19
N ASP A 242 -12.56 -1.38 18.42
CA ASP A 242 -12.81 0.00 18.82
C ASP A 242 -11.53 0.83 18.66
N THR A 243 -10.40 0.28 19.11
CA THR A 243 -9.07 0.91 18.98
C THR A 243 -8.02 -0.17 18.75
N LEU A 244 -7.13 0.03 17.78
CA LEU A 244 -5.94 -0.81 17.57
C LEU A 244 -4.69 -0.02 17.98
N PHE A 245 -3.90 -0.56 18.91
CA PHE A 245 -2.60 0.01 19.26
C PHE A 245 -1.50 -0.62 18.40
N ILE A 246 -0.75 0.22 17.72
CA ILE A 246 0.35 -0.20 16.86
C ILE A 246 1.63 0.53 17.24
N ARG A 247 2.78 -0.15 17.11
CA ARG A 247 4.11 0.47 17.23
C ARG A 247 4.65 0.76 15.83
N LEU A 248 4.82 2.02 15.49
CA LEU A 248 5.42 2.42 14.21
C LEU A 248 6.87 1.93 14.10
N GLN A 249 7.23 1.39 12.94
CA GLN A 249 8.58 0.98 12.61
C GLN A 249 9.34 2.13 11.95
N ASN A 250 10.45 2.55 12.55
CA ASN A 250 11.35 3.60 12.04
C ASN A 250 10.59 4.87 11.57
N PRO A 251 9.69 5.45 12.39
CA PRO A 251 8.98 6.65 11.98
C PRO A 251 9.97 7.81 11.76
N PRO A 252 9.69 8.75 10.85
CA PRO A 252 10.57 9.91 10.60
C PRO A 252 10.86 10.75 11.85
N ARG A 253 9.95 10.72 12.84
CA ARG A 253 10.11 11.34 14.14
C ARG A 253 9.62 10.37 15.20
N VAL A 254 10.37 10.30 16.31
CA VAL A 254 9.95 9.55 17.49
C VAL A 254 8.63 10.12 18.01
N GLN A 255 7.66 9.26 18.26
CA GLN A 255 6.35 9.62 18.81
C GLN A 255 6.27 9.22 20.27
N HIS A 256 5.73 10.10 21.11
CA HIS A 256 5.52 9.82 22.53
C HIS A 256 4.18 10.40 22.97
N LEU A 257 3.15 9.55 22.97
CA LEU A 257 1.83 9.91 23.46
C LEU A 257 1.74 9.64 24.97
N PRO A 258 1.20 10.56 25.79
CA PRO A 258 1.05 10.34 27.22
C PRO A 258 0.31 9.04 27.54
N GLY A 259 0.89 8.22 28.42
CA GLY A 259 0.32 6.93 28.81
C GLY A 259 0.59 5.77 27.85
N LEU A 260 1.28 6.00 26.73
CA LEU A 260 1.67 4.96 25.78
C LEU A 260 3.21 4.85 25.66
N PRO A 261 3.74 3.65 25.36
CA PRO A 261 5.16 3.50 25.06
C PRO A 261 5.59 4.29 23.82
N GLU A 262 6.90 4.50 23.68
CA GLU A 262 7.48 5.15 22.50
C GLU A 262 7.02 4.50 21.19
N ASN A 263 6.68 5.36 20.22
CA ASN A 263 6.19 5.02 18.88
C ASN A 263 4.89 4.21 18.85
N VAL A 264 4.22 4.03 20.00
CA VAL A 264 2.91 3.39 20.07
C VAL A 264 1.82 4.43 19.89
N ILE A 265 0.94 4.21 18.91
CA ILE A 265 -0.19 5.10 18.61
C ILE A 265 -1.50 4.29 18.52
N PRO A 266 -2.63 4.89 18.93
CA PRO A 266 -3.94 4.30 18.71
C PRO A 266 -4.44 4.62 17.29
N ILE A 267 -5.04 3.63 16.64
CA ILE A 267 -5.75 3.77 15.37
C ILE A 267 -7.20 3.35 15.58
N VAL A 268 -8.13 4.23 15.25
CA VAL A 268 -9.57 3.98 15.39
C VAL A 268 -10.19 3.62 14.03
N PRO A 269 -11.32 2.89 14.00
CA PRO A 269 -12.03 2.62 12.76
C PRO A 269 -12.51 3.89 12.06
N SER A 270 -12.20 4.00 10.77
CA SER A 270 -12.73 5.07 9.90
C SER A 270 -13.81 4.52 8.95
N SER A 271 -14.86 5.31 8.73
CA SER A 271 -15.90 5.02 7.73
C SER A 271 -15.44 5.46 6.34
N LYS A 272 -15.47 4.54 5.37
CA LYS A 272 -15.16 4.84 3.96
C LYS A 272 -16.16 4.20 3.02
N THR A 273 -16.56 4.94 2.00
CA THR A 273 -17.34 4.37 0.91
C THR A 273 -16.39 3.66 -0.05
N ILE A 274 -16.52 2.35 -0.15
CA ILE A 274 -15.71 1.49 -1.01
C ILE A 274 -16.57 0.85 -2.10
N THR A 275 -15.93 0.51 -3.21
CA THR A 275 -16.55 -0.30 -4.27
C THR A 275 -16.09 -1.73 -4.13
N CYS A 276 -17.03 -2.65 -3.95
CA CYS A 276 -16.73 -4.07 -3.82
C CYS A 276 -16.68 -4.71 -5.20
N ASP A 277 -15.51 -5.24 -5.56
CA ASP A 277 -15.35 -6.03 -6.78
C ASP A 277 -15.87 -7.45 -6.56
N THR A 278 -17.17 -7.61 -6.82
CA THR A 278 -17.87 -8.90 -6.83
C THR A 278 -17.96 -9.43 -8.26
N GLN A 279 -18.12 -10.74 -8.45
CA GLN A 279 -18.38 -11.34 -9.77
C GLN A 279 -19.69 -10.84 -10.45
N ALA A 280 -20.50 -10.02 -9.75
CA ALA A 280 -21.72 -9.43 -10.29
C ALA A 280 -21.46 -8.30 -11.30
N ALA A 281 -22.40 -8.12 -12.23
CA ALA A 281 -22.33 -7.08 -13.28
C ALA A 281 -22.31 -5.64 -12.74
N LYS A 282 -22.97 -5.40 -11.58
CA LYS A 282 -22.96 -4.11 -10.90
C LYS A 282 -22.18 -4.25 -9.60
N LYS A 283 -21.08 -3.52 -9.49
CA LYS A 283 -20.24 -3.49 -8.28
C LYS A 283 -20.98 -2.78 -7.15
N PRO A 284 -21.27 -3.47 -6.02
CA PRO A 284 -21.92 -2.82 -4.90
C PRO A 284 -21.00 -1.74 -4.29
N ARG A 285 -21.62 -0.66 -3.82
CA ARG A 285 -20.96 0.38 -3.02
C ARG A 285 -21.47 0.29 -1.58
N ILE A 286 -20.53 0.17 -0.65
CA ILE A 286 -20.82 0.11 0.78
C ILE A 286 -20.03 1.18 1.52
N GLU A 287 -20.58 1.68 2.60
CA GLU A 287 -19.86 2.41 3.63
C GLU A 287 -19.35 1.40 4.66
N ARG A 288 -18.03 1.21 4.71
CA ARG A 288 -17.33 0.30 5.60
C ARG A 288 -16.69 1.06 6.74
N LYS A 289 -16.98 0.69 7.99
CA LYS A 289 -16.27 1.17 9.19
C LYS A 289 -15.34 0.08 9.69
N GLN A 290 -14.02 0.31 9.55
CA GLN A 290 -12.96 -0.61 10.01
C GLN A 290 -11.64 0.14 10.18
N VAL A 291 -10.74 -0.40 11.01
CA VAL A 291 -9.37 0.11 11.15
C VAL A 291 -8.63 0.05 9.79
N PRO A 292 -8.04 1.16 9.32
CA PRO A 292 -7.45 1.31 7.99
C PRO A 292 -6.05 0.68 7.85
N ILE A 293 -5.91 -0.60 8.18
CA ILE A 293 -4.65 -1.35 8.11
C ILE A 293 -4.79 -2.62 7.28
N LEU A 294 -3.66 -3.13 6.80
CA LEU A 294 -3.51 -4.50 6.29
C LEU A 294 -2.30 -5.16 6.95
N LEU A 295 -2.24 -6.49 6.91
CA LEU A 295 -1.03 -7.21 7.27
C LEU A 295 0.13 -6.86 6.33
N ASN A 296 1.35 -7.02 6.83
CA ASN A 296 2.58 -6.64 6.13
C ASN A 296 3.59 -7.79 6.06
N PHE A 297 3.12 -9.03 5.85
CA PHE A 297 3.99 -10.14 5.43
C PHE A 297 4.32 -10.06 3.93
N ALA A 298 3.48 -9.36 3.18
CA ALA A 298 3.75 -8.94 1.82
C ALA A 298 3.21 -7.53 1.58
N MET A 299 3.76 -6.88 0.57
CA MET A 299 3.26 -5.61 0.04
C MET A 299 3.47 -5.55 -1.47
N THR A 300 2.91 -4.52 -2.11
CA THR A 300 3.19 -4.29 -3.53
C THR A 300 4.46 -3.49 -3.76
N ASP A 301 5.06 -3.62 -4.94
CA ASP A 301 6.12 -2.75 -5.45
C ASP A 301 5.75 -1.25 -5.39
N PHE A 302 4.52 -0.89 -5.72
CA PHE A 302 3.99 0.47 -5.51
C PHE A 302 4.03 0.90 -4.05
N CYS A 303 3.71 0.01 -3.11
CA CYS A 303 3.78 0.33 -1.68
C CYS A 303 5.23 0.44 -1.18
N SER A 304 6.16 -0.33 -1.75
CA SER A 304 7.58 -0.32 -1.35
C SER A 304 8.39 0.81 -1.99
N GLN A 305 7.87 1.47 -3.02
CA GLN A 305 8.52 2.59 -3.69
C GLN A 305 8.95 3.69 -2.69
N GLY A 306 10.16 4.20 -2.86
CA GLY A 306 10.73 5.24 -2.00
C GLY A 306 11.26 4.74 -0.66
N ARG A 307 11.02 3.48 -0.28
CA ARG A 307 11.47 2.93 1.01
C ARG A 307 12.86 2.34 0.95
N THR A 308 13.51 2.33 2.10
CA THR A 308 14.76 1.59 2.33
C THR A 308 14.42 0.32 3.11
N ARG A 309 15.00 -0.80 2.72
CA ARG A 309 14.91 -2.08 3.42
C ARG A 309 16.27 -2.40 4.07
N PRO A 310 16.28 -3.04 5.25
CA PRO A 310 17.50 -3.57 5.84
C PRO A 310 18.11 -4.66 4.96
#